data_AF-A0A2L2FQB6-F1
#
_entry.id   AF-A0A2L2FQB6-F1
#
_cell.length_a   1.000
_cell.length_b   1.000
_cell.length_c   1.000
_cell.angle_alpha   90.00
_cell.angle_beta   90.00
_cell.angle_gamma   90.00
#
_symmetry.space_group_name_H-M   'P 1'
#
loop_
_entity.id
_entity.type
_entity.pdbx_description
1 polymer ?
#
loop_
_entity_poly.entity_id
_entity_poly.type
_entity_poly.pdbx_seq_one_letter_code
_entity_poly.pdbx_strand_id
1 'polypeptide(L)' 'WIGWVGRAYLNAVHKLPNPEMKEIIIDVPLALRIMASGFTWPLASIKELMSGELTAKDTEIPISPR' A
#
# COMPACT_ATOMS: atom_id res chain seq x y z
N TRP A 1 1.85 11.59 4.68
CA TRP A 1 2.74 11.46 3.50
C TRP A 1 3.56 10.16 3.53
N ILE A 2 4.57 10.01 4.39
CA ILE A 2 5.48 8.83 4.43
C ILE A 2 4.73 7.50 4.48
N GLY A 3 3.81 7.31 5.44
CA GLY A 3 3.05 6.07 5.55
C GLY A 3 2.16 5.76 4.34
N TRP A 4 1.63 6.80 3.68
CA TRP A 4 0.78 6.62 2.49
C TRP A 4 1.57 6.11 1.29
N VAL A 5 2.72 6.72 1.02
CA VAL A 5 3.58 6.31 -0.09
C VAL A 5 4.20 4.93 0.16
N GLY A 6 4.52 4.60 1.42
CA GLY A 6 4.96 3.26 1.82
C GLY A 6 3.90 2.19 1.57
N ARG A 7 2.66 2.40 2.06
CA ARG A 7 1.53 1.49 1.79
C ARG A 7 1.26 1.35 0.29
N ALA A 8 1.28 2.45 -0.45
CA ALA A 8 1.08 2.43 -1.90
C ALA A 8 2.17 1.62 -2.64
N TYR A 9 3.43 1.71 -2.20
CA TYR A 9 4.52 0.89 -2.75
C TYR A 9 4.32 -0.60 -2.44
N LEU A 10 4.01 -0.97 -1.19
CA LEU A 10 3.72 -2.36 -0.81
C LEU A 10 2.54 -2.94 -1.60
N ASN A 11 1.45 -2.19 -1.72
CA ASN A 11 0.27 -2.61 -2.50
C ASN A 11 0.57 -2.75 -4.00
N ALA A 12 1.50 -1.97 -4.55
CA ALA A 12 1.92 -2.07 -5.95
C ALA A 12 2.82 -3.29 -6.16
N VAL A 13 3.79 -3.51 -5.26
CA VAL A 13 4.72 -4.64 -5.30
C VAL A 13 4.01 -5.97 -5.09
N HIS A 14 3.02 -6.03 -4.20
CA HIS A 14 2.22 -7.24 -3.94
C HIS A 14 1.56 -7.83 -5.21
N LYS A 15 1.35 -7.00 -6.25
CA LYS A 15 0.75 -7.42 -7.53
C LYS A 15 1.79 -7.92 -8.56
N LEU A 16 3.07 -7.82 -8.24
CA LEU A 16 4.19 -8.21 -9.10
C LEU A 16 4.71 -9.59 -8.71
N PRO A 17 5.40 -10.30 -9.63
CA PRO A 17 6.06 -11.56 -9.28
C PRO A 17 7.19 -11.31 -8.27
N ASN A 18 7.31 -12.22 -7.29
CA ASN A 18 8.31 -12.17 -6.22
C ASN A 18 8.28 -10.84 -5.43
N PRO A 19 7.16 -10.51 -4.77
CA PRO A 19 7.01 -9.23 -4.06
C PRO A 19 8.08 -9.02 -2.98
N GLU A 20 8.53 -10.11 -2.34
CA GLU A 20 9.51 -10.13 -1.25
C GLU A 20 10.87 -9.60 -1.74
N MET A 21 11.27 -9.96 -2.98
CA MET A 21 12.51 -9.45 -3.57
C MET A 21 12.44 -7.94 -3.79
N LYS A 22 11.28 -7.39 -4.14
CA LYS A 22 11.06 -5.95 -4.35
C LYS A 22 10.90 -5.16 -3.06
N GLU A 23 10.67 -5.84 -1.93
CA GLU A 23 10.73 -5.24 -0.59
C GLU A 23 12.17 -5.12 -0.07
N ILE A 24 13.04 -6.09 -0.40
CA ILE A 24 14.47 -6.06 -0.02
C ILE A 24 15.29 -5.21 -0.99
N ILE A 25 15.12 -5.43 -2.29
CA ILE A 25 15.78 -4.68 -3.37
C ILE A 25 14.74 -3.75 -3.97
N ILE A 26 14.73 -2.50 -3.49
CA ILE A 26 13.71 -1.52 -3.85
C ILE A 26 13.76 -1.21 -5.35
N ASP A 27 12.59 -1.27 -5.97
CA ASP A 27 12.35 -0.76 -7.31
C ASP A 27 12.36 0.77 -7.28
N VAL A 28 13.56 1.34 -7.38
CA VAL A 28 13.80 2.78 -7.23
C VAL A 28 12.94 3.63 -8.19
N PRO A 29 12.80 3.29 -9.49
CA PRO A 29 11.91 4.01 -10.39
C PRO A 29 10.44 4.02 -9.94
N LEU A 30 9.91 2.88 -9.49
CA LEU A 30 8.55 2.79 -8.98
C LEU A 30 8.38 3.59 -7.68
N ALA A 31 9.32 3.45 -6.75
CA ALA A 31 9.30 4.15 -5.46
C ALA A 31 9.29 5.67 -5.66
N LEU A 32 10.13 6.21 -6.55
CA LEU A 32 10.18 7.65 -6.86
C LEU A 32 8.85 8.17 -7.43
N ARG A 33 8.20 7.40 -8.32
CA ARG A 33 6.89 7.77 -8.87
C ARG A 33 5.81 7.86 -7.79
N ILE A 34 5.80 6.89 -6.87
CA ILE A 34 4.83 6.85 -5.76
C ILE A 34 5.13 7.92 -4.71
N MET A 35 6.41 8.18 -4.42
CA MET A 35 6.80 9.26 -3.51
C MET A 35 6.36 10.64 -4.03
N ALA A 36 6.50 10.88 -5.34
CA ALA A 36 6.09 12.11 -5.99
C ALA A 36 4.57 12.34 -5.98
N SER A 37 3.75 11.29 -6.04
CA SER A 37 2.28 11.42 -5.94
C SER A 37 1.77 11.57 -4.50
N GLY A 38 2.65 11.43 -3.50
CA GLY A 38 2.28 11.42 -2.09
C GLY A 38 1.79 12.75 -1.53
N PHE A 39 1.86 13.88 -2.25
CA PHE A 39 1.39 15.17 -1.73
C PHE A 39 -0.13 15.24 -1.58
N THR A 40 -0.89 14.51 -2.40
CA THR A 40 -2.37 14.43 -2.32
C THR A 40 -2.87 13.37 -1.34
N TRP A 41 -2.02 12.87 -0.44
CA TRP A 41 -2.36 11.76 0.46
C TRP A 41 -3.62 11.98 1.32
N PRO A 42 -3.96 13.19 1.84
CA PRO A 42 -5.15 13.34 2.68
C PRO A 42 -6.43 13.13 1.87
N LEU A 43 -6.50 13.70 0.66
CA LEU A 43 -7.64 13.54 -0.23
C LEU A 43 -7.79 12.08 -0.69
N ALA A 44 -6.68 11.43 -1.05
CA ALA A 44 -6.66 10.03 -1.43
C ALA A 44 -7.14 9.12 -0.28
N SER A 45 -6.72 9.41 0.95
CA SER A 45 -7.14 8.63 2.14
C SER A 45 -8.64 8.74 2.44
N ILE A 46 -9.23 9.93 2.29
CA ILE A 46 -10.67 10.13 2.46
C ILE A 46 -11.43 9.40 1.36
N LYS A 47 -10.96 9.48 0.12
CA LYS A 47 -11.55 8.74 -1.00
C LYS A 47 -11.54 7.23 -0.75
N GLU A 48 -10.40 6.67 -0.33
CA GLU A 48 -10.28 5.23 -0.02
C GLU A 48 -11.08 4.81 1.21
N LEU A 49 -11.25 5.70 2.19
CA LEU A 49 -12.13 5.46 3.33
C LEU A 49 -13.60 5.35 2.88
N MET A 50 -14.04 6.28 2.02
CA MET A 50 -15.41 6.26 1.50
C MET A 50 -15.67 5.12 0.51
N SER A 51 -14.65 4.64 -0.21
CA SER A 51 -14.78 3.45 -1.07
C SER A 51 -14.73 2.12 -0.29
N GLY A 52 -14.30 2.16 0.98
CA GLY A 52 -14.11 0.96 1.80
C GLY A 52 -12.84 0.16 1.47
N GLU A 53 -11.95 0.70 0.63
CA GLU A 53 -10.68 0.06 0.24
C GLU A 53 -9.55 0.34 1.25
N LEU A 54 -9.78 1.26 2.19
CA LEU A 54 -8.77 1.60 3.20
C LEU A 54 -8.52 0.46 4.20
N THR A 55 -9.54 -0.35 4.49
CA THR A 55 -9.51 -1.40 5.51
C THR A 55 -10.01 -2.74 4.95
N ALA A 56 -9.35 -3.84 5.31
CA ALA A 56 -9.87 -5.18 5.05
C ALA A 56 -11.00 -5.52 6.03
N LYS A 57 -11.88 -6.47 5.65
CA LYS A 57 -12.93 -6.97 6.56
C LYS A 57 -12.33 -7.95 7.56
N ASP A 58 -12.88 -7.99 8.77
CA ASP A 58 -12.42 -8.90 9.84
C ASP A 58 -12.45 -10.38 9.43
N THR A 59 -13.36 -10.75 8.52
CA THR A 59 -13.50 -12.12 7.99
C THR A 59 -12.38 -12.52 7.03
N GLU A 60 -11.64 -11.56 6.48
CA GLU A 60 -10.56 -11.77 5.51
C GLU A 60 -9.18 -11.78 6.20
N ILE A 61 -9.12 -11.46 7.49
CA ILE A 61 -7.90 -11.40 8.28
C ILE A 61 -7.73 -12.75 9.01
N PRO A 62 -6.61 -13.46 8.82
CA PRO A 62 -6.38 -14.74 9.49
C PRO A 62 -6.26 -14.54 11.01
N ILE A 63 -7.09 -15.24 11.78
CA ILE A 63 -7.04 -15.26 13.24
C ILE A 63 -6.49 -16.60 13.75
N SER A 64 -5.77 -16.56 14.87
CA SER A 64 -5.34 -17.79 15.55
C SER A 64 -6.53 -18.43 16.30
N PRO A 65 -6.53 -19.77 16.49
CA PRO A 65 -7.45 -20.42 17.42
C PRO A 65 -7.39 -19.78 18.81
N ARG A 66 -8.55 -19.67 19.47
CA ARG A 66 -8.68 -19.09 20.81
C ARG A 66 -8.46 -20.12 21.90
#